data_AF-A0A936IAY5-F1
#
_entry.id   AF-A0A936IAY5-F1
#
_cell.length_a   1.000
_cell.length_b   1.000
_cell.length_c   1.000
_cell.angle_alpha   90.00
_cell.angle_beta   90.00
_cell.angle_gamma   90.00
#
_symmetry.space_group_name_H-M   'P 1'
#
loop_
_entity.id
_entity.type
_entity.pdbx_description
1 polymer ?
#
loop_
_entity_poly.entity_id
_entity_poly.type
_entity_poly.pdbx_seq_one_letter_code
_entity_poly.pdbx_strand_id
1 'polypeptide(L)'
;MKEILKFLLLFLGVYAIVIFLQSFHPVQSAIQYSFRSSIELFLKASFPKAYIETQNYQDAAGNFDSNIFYLRYGNPEVIQAEHDFARKNQMKEYKISSHSIQLYIFQLFTVPLAFLIALFVASPMLWKPKLKYLLLSLTIMSLIILLKVNLLTLYNMNISKIGVYTLATEDLTWVFRLISMLTLGFSIMICFILWLLFGFRNSRFALIVNSFLKSLQT
;
A
#
# COMPACT_ATOMS: atom_id res chain seq x y z
N MET A 1 -17.62 6.54 29.42
CA MET A 1 -17.06 5.17 29.42
C MET A 1 -17.87 4.20 28.55
N LYS A 2 -19.19 4.04 28.75
CA LYS A 2 -20.04 3.13 27.94
C LYS A 2 -19.98 3.37 26.42
N GLU A 3 -20.02 4.62 25.97
CA GLU A 3 -19.94 4.97 24.52
C GLU A 3 -18.58 4.61 23.88
N ILE A 4 -17.49 4.75 24.64
CA ILE A 4 -16.15 4.39 24.17
C ILE A 4 -16.04 2.87 24.01
N LEU A 5 -16.53 2.11 24.99
CA LEU A 5 -16.57 0.65 24.92
C LEU A 5 -17.42 0.17 23.73
N LYS A 6 -18.58 0.78 23.51
CA LYS A 6 -19.44 0.47 22.36
C LYS A 6 -18.73 0.72 21.03
N PHE A 7 -18.01 1.82 20.91
CA PHE A 7 -17.19 2.10 19.73
C PHE A 7 -16.09 1.07 19.54
N LEU A 8 -15.34 0.72 20.59
CA LEU A 8 -14.28 -0.29 20.50
C LEU A 8 -14.82 -1.64 20.04
N LEU A 9 -15.92 -2.11 20.63
CA LEU A 9 -16.56 -3.37 20.22
C LEU A 9 -17.05 -3.32 18.78
N LEU A 10 -17.69 -2.22 18.36
CA LEU A 10 -18.15 -2.05 16.99
C LEU A 10 -16.99 -1.98 16.00
N PHE A 11 -15.93 -1.25 16.35
CA PHE A 11 -14.70 -1.16 15.57
C PHE A 11 -14.07 -2.53 15.37
N LEU A 12 -13.87 -3.30 16.44
CA LEU A 12 -13.30 -4.65 16.37
C LEU A 12 -14.18 -5.59 15.54
N GLY A 13 -15.50 -5.53 15.73
CA GLY A 13 -16.45 -6.32 14.94
C GLY A 13 -16.40 -5.98 13.45
N VAL A 14 -16.43 -4.70 13.09
CA VAL A 14 -16.35 -4.26 11.68
C VAL A 14 -14.99 -4.62 11.09
N TYR A 15 -13.89 -4.41 11.82
CA TYR A 15 -12.55 -4.78 11.37
C TYR A 15 -12.45 -6.27 11.05
N ALA A 16 -12.92 -7.13 11.97
CA ALA A 16 -12.95 -8.58 11.76
C ALA A 16 -13.78 -8.96 10.54
N ILE A 17 -14.97 -8.36 10.37
CA ILE A 17 -15.84 -8.60 9.21
C ILE A 17 -15.14 -8.19 7.91
N VAL A 18 -14.51 -7.02 7.87
CA VAL A 18 -13.82 -6.54 6.64
C VAL A 18 -12.64 -7.45 6.28
N ILE A 19 -11.81 -7.82 7.26
CA ILE A 19 -10.70 -8.76 7.03
C ILE A 19 -11.23 -10.12 6.56
N PHE A 20 -12.29 -10.62 7.19
CA PHE A 20 -12.92 -11.87 6.79
C PHE A 20 -13.47 -11.80 5.35
N LEU A 21 -14.17 -10.71 4.99
CA LEU A 21 -14.65 -10.48 3.62
C LEU A 21 -13.50 -10.44 2.60
N GLN A 22 -12.34 -9.90 2.99
CA GLN A 22 -11.15 -9.86 2.14
C GLN A 22 -10.45 -11.22 1.99
N SER A 23 -10.75 -12.19 2.87
CA SER A 23 -10.23 -13.56 2.76
C SER A 23 -10.95 -14.40 1.70
N PHE A 24 -12.10 -13.95 1.19
CA PHE A 24 -12.78 -14.63 0.09
C PHE A 24 -12.03 -14.42 -1.22
N HIS A 25 -11.73 -15.52 -1.91
CA HIS A 25 -10.93 -15.53 -3.14
C HIS A 25 -11.39 -14.49 -4.19
N PRO A 26 -12.68 -14.34 -4.54
CA PRO A 26 -13.09 -13.34 -5.52
C PRO A 26 -12.75 -11.89 -5.12
N VAL A 27 -12.92 -11.56 -3.84
CA VAL A 27 -12.63 -10.23 -3.29
C VAL A 27 -11.13 -9.99 -3.28
N GLN A 28 -10.38 -10.99 -2.82
CA GLN A 28 -8.92 -10.92 -2.74
C GLN A 28 -8.29 -10.76 -4.13
N SER A 29 -8.71 -11.56 -5.11
CA SER A 29 -8.23 -11.46 -6.49
C SER A 29 -8.55 -10.12 -7.13
N ALA A 30 -9.75 -9.57 -6.89
CA ALA A 30 -10.14 -8.27 -7.40
C ALA A 30 -9.30 -7.13 -6.80
N ILE A 31 -9.07 -7.16 -5.49
CA ILE A 31 -8.18 -6.21 -4.79
C ILE A 31 -6.76 -6.34 -5.32
N GLN A 32 -6.24 -7.56 -5.42
CA GLN A 32 -4.88 -7.81 -5.90
C GLN A 32 -4.69 -7.28 -7.32
N TYR A 33 -5.58 -7.63 -8.25
CA TYR A 33 -5.51 -7.17 -9.63
C TYR A 33 -5.52 -5.63 -9.70
N SER A 34 -6.51 -5.00 -9.05
CA SER A 34 -6.66 -3.54 -9.06
C SER A 34 -5.45 -2.83 -8.46
N PHE A 35 -4.92 -3.34 -7.35
CA PHE A 35 -3.74 -2.79 -6.70
C PHE A 35 -2.50 -2.92 -7.59
N ARG A 36 -2.24 -4.12 -8.12
CA ARG A 36 -1.09 -4.38 -9.00
C ARG A 36 -1.10 -3.52 -10.26
N SER A 37 -2.23 -3.48 -10.97
CA SER A 37 -2.36 -2.67 -12.18
C SER A 37 -2.15 -1.18 -11.90
N SER A 38 -2.68 -0.68 -10.77
CA SER A 38 -2.49 0.71 -10.36
C SER A 38 -1.03 1.02 -10.04
N ILE A 39 -0.35 0.11 -9.33
CA ILE A 39 1.07 0.24 -8.99
C ILE A 39 1.92 0.22 -10.26
N GLU A 40 1.67 -0.71 -11.18
CA GLU A 40 2.42 -0.81 -12.42
C GLU A 40 2.31 0.46 -13.26
N LEU A 41 1.09 0.95 -13.45
CA LEU A 41 0.82 2.18 -14.21
C LEU A 41 1.54 3.38 -13.57
N PHE A 42 1.42 3.54 -12.26
CA PHE A 42 2.06 4.63 -11.53
C PHE A 42 3.59 4.57 -11.61
N LEU A 43 4.17 3.38 -11.48
CA LEU A 43 5.62 3.19 -11.54
C LEU A 43 6.16 3.40 -12.95
N LYS A 44 5.46 2.93 -13.99
CA LYS A 44 5.82 3.20 -15.39
C LYS A 44 5.83 4.71 -15.68
N ALA A 45 4.86 5.45 -15.15
CA ALA A 45 4.83 6.91 -15.27
C ALA A 45 5.97 7.58 -14.49
N SER A 46 6.34 7.04 -13.32
CA SER A 46 7.39 7.59 -12.47
C SER A 46 8.81 7.30 -12.98
N PHE A 47 9.00 6.14 -13.61
CA PHE A 47 10.30 5.63 -14.06
C PHE A 47 10.27 5.26 -15.55
N PRO A 48 10.04 6.23 -16.44
CA PRO A 48 9.82 5.96 -17.87
C PRO A 48 11.04 5.35 -18.58
N LYS A 49 12.23 5.42 -17.98
CA LYS A 49 13.47 4.86 -18.54
C LYS A 49 13.74 3.43 -18.07
N ALA A 50 12.98 2.90 -17.12
CA ALA A 50 13.13 1.53 -16.64
C ALA A 50 12.07 0.62 -17.26
N TYR A 51 12.45 -0.62 -17.52
CA TYR A 51 11.46 -1.68 -17.71
C TYR A 51 10.77 -1.93 -16.38
N ILE A 52 9.44 -1.95 -16.34
CA ILE A 52 8.64 -2.25 -15.15
C ILE A 52 7.48 -3.16 -15.52
N GLU A 53 7.28 -4.21 -14.74
CA GLU A 53 6.17 -5.14 -14.89
C GLU A 53 5.78 -5.70 -13.51
N THR A 54 4.49 -5.94 -13.29
CA THR A 54 4.05 -6.70 -12.12
C THR A 54 3.70 -8.13 -12.50
N GLN A 55 4.07 -9.11 -11.67
CA GLN A 55 3.77 -10.52 -11.89
C GLN A 55 3.15 -11.17 -10.65
N ASN A 56 2.29 -12.16 -10.87
CA ASN A 56 1.76 -12.97 -9.77
C ASN A 56 2.91 -13.69 -9.07
N TYR A 57 2.82 -13.83 -7.75
CA TYR A 57 3.69 -14.74 -7.02
C TYR A 57 3.21 -16.18 -7.22
N GLN A 58 4.15 -17.07 -7.50
CA GLN A 58 3.94 -18.51 -7.55
C GLN A 58 4.98 -19.16 -6.63
N ASP A 59 4.53 -20.02 -5.71
CA ASP A 59 5.41 -20.75 -4.81
C ASP A 59 6.16 -21.89 -5.53
N ALA A 60 7.06 -22.56 -4.83
CA ALA A 60 7.83 -23.69 -5.38
C ALA A 60 6.96 -24.90 -5.75
N ALA A 61 5.74 -25.00 -5.21
CA ALA A 61 4.77 -26.05 -5.51
C ALA A 61 3.81 -25.66 -6.65
N GLY A 62 3.96 -24.46 -7.21
CA GLY A 62 3.12 -23.97 -8.31
C GLY A 62 1.84 -23.27 -7.87
N ASN A 63 1.61 -23.04 -6.57
CA ASN A 63 0.43 -22.36 -6.07
C ASN A 63 0.59 -20.84 -6.13
N PHE A 64 -0.49 -20.15 -6.48
CA PHE A 64 -0.53 -18.69 -6.47
C PHE A 64 -0.84 -18.17 -5.06
N ASP A 65 -0.01 -17.25 -4.56
CA ASP A 65 -0.35 -16.46 -3.36
C ASP A 65 -0.90 -15.10 -3.78
N SER A 66 -2.19 -14.89 -3.53
CA SER A 66 -2.88 -13.65 -3.84
C SER A 66 -2.49 -12.46 -2.95
N ASN A 67 -1.74 -12.68 -1.87
CA ASN A 67 -1.22 -11.63 -1.00
C ASN A 67 0.14 -11.08 -1.45
N ILE A 68 0.81 -11.76 -2.38
CA ILE A 68 2.17 -11.42 -2.82
C ILE A 68 2.16 -11.19 -4.33
N PHE A 69 2.95 -10.22 -4.77
CA PHE A 69 3.28 -10.08 -6.18
C PHE A 69 4.72 -9.63 -6.35
N TYR A 70 5.28 -9.94 -7.51
CA TYR A 70 6.59 -9.47 -7.91
C TYR A 70 6.45 -8.16 -8.66
N LEU A 71 7.23 -7.17 -8.25
CA LEU A 71 7.56 -6.03 -9.11
C LEU A 71 8.89 -6.33 -9.78
N ARG A 72 8.85 -6.54 -11.10
CA ARG A 72 10.03 -6.75 -11.93
C ARG A 72 10.49 -5.43 -12.53
N TYR A 73 11.80 -5.24 -12.55
CA TYR A 73 12.41 -4.05 -13.10
C TYR A 73 13.77 -4.34 -13.75
N GLY A 74 14.15 -3.56 -14.75
CA GLY A 74 15.39 -3.79 -15.51
C GLY A 74 15.73 -2.64 -16.47
N ASN A 75 16.86 -2.78 -17.17
CA ASN A 75 17.27 -1.84 -18.21
C ASN A 75 16.57 -2.23 -19.53
N PRO A 76 15.72 -1.36 -20.10
CA PRO A 76 14.97 -1.71 -21.31
C PRO A 76 15.88 -1.97 -22.52
N GLU A 77 17.02 -1.29 -22.64
CA GLU A 77 17.95 -1.48 -23.75
C GLU A 77 18.62 -2.86 -23.69
N VAL A 78 19.01 -3.30 -22.49
CA VAL A 78 19.60 -4.62 -22.27
C VAL A 78 18.58 -5.72 -22.56
N ILE A 79 17.35 -5.57 -22.05
CA ILE A 79 16.27 -6.53 -22.28
C ILE A 79 15.92 -6.62 -23.77
N GLN A 80 15.91 -5.49 -24.48
CA GLN A 80 15.66 -5.47 -25.92
C GLN A 80 16.78 -6.19 -26.69
N ALA A 81 18.06 -5.94 -26.35
CA ALA A 81 19.19 -6.63 -26.96
C ALA A 81 19.15 -8.15 -26.73
N GLU A 82 18.77 -8.59 -25.53
CA GLU A 82 18.57 -10.01 -25.20
C GLU A 82 17.43 -10.63 -26.01
N HIS A 83 16.32 -9.91 -26.17
CA HIS A 83 15.20 -10.33 -27.01
C HIS A 83 15.61 -10.47 -28.48
N ASP A 84 16.34 -9.50 -29.04
CA ASP A 84 16.79 -9.52 -30.43
C ASP A 84 17.81 -10.64 -30.69
N PHE A 85 18.69 -10.90 -29.72
CA PHE A 85 19.60 -12.04 -29.76
C PHE A 85 18.84 -13.38 -29.74
N ALA A 86 17.88 -13.54 -28.84
CA ALA A 86 17.08 -14.77 -28.75
C ALA A 86 16.27 -15.03 -30.03
N ARG A 87 15.69 -13.96 -30.61
CA ARG A 87 14.96 -14.03 -31.88
C ARG A 87 15.87 -14.44 -33.04
N LYS A 88 17.08 -13.87 -33.13
CA LYS A 88 18.06 -14.22 -34.17
C LYS A 88 18.50 -15.68 -34.07
N ASN A 89 18.60 -16.22 -32.86
CA ASN A 89 19.02 -17.61 -32.60
C ASN A 89 17.84 -18.60 -32.49
N GLN A 90 16.60 -18.17 -32.76
CA GLN A 90 15.39 -19.01 -32.68
C GLN A 90 15.25 -19.75 -31.35
N MET A 91 15.62 -19.10 -30.24
CA MET A 91 15.52 -19.71 -28.91
C MET A 91 14.04 -19.81 -28.50
N LYS A 92 13.62 -20.99 -28.03
CA LYS A 92 12.26 -21.20 -27.50
C LYS A 92 12.05 -20.50 -26.15
N GLU A 93 13.12 -20.41 -25.37
CA GLU A 93 13.15 -19.77 -24.06
C GLU A 93 14.48 -19.05 -23.88
N TYR A 94 14.45 -17.88 -23.25
CA TYR A 94 15.65 -17.11 -22.91
C TYR A 94 15.43 -16.34 -21.61
N LYS A 95 16.53 -16.12 -20.90
CA LYS A 95 16.53 -15.37 -19.65
C LYS A 95 16.69 -13.89 -19.95
N ILE A 96 15.83 -13.06 -19.34
CA ILE A 96 16.00 -11.61 -19.36
C ILE A 96 16.71 -11.13 -18.09
N SER A 97 17.63 -10.17 -18.24
CA SER A 97 18.34 -9.52 -17.15
C SER A 97 17.43 -8.52 -16.43
N SER A 98 16.55 -9.06 -15.59
CA SER A 98 15.62 -8.31 -14.74
C SER A 98 15.82 -8.68 -13.27
N HIS A 99 15.55 -7.72 -12.39
CA HIS A 99 15.46 -7.93 -10.95
C HIS A 99 14.00 -7.92 -10.50
N SER A 100 13.71 -8.50 -9.34
CA SER A 100 12.36 -8.57 -8.80
C SER A 100 12.36 -8.31 -7.30
N ILE A 101 11.41 -7.51 -6.82
CA ILE A 101 11.10 -7.40 -5.40
C ILE A 101 9.71 -7.98 -5.11
N GLN A 102 9.57 -8.62 -3.96
CA GLN A 102 8.28 -9.10 -3.47
C GLN A 102 7.56 -7.98 -2.72
N LEU A 103 6.29 -7.78 -3.05
CA LEU A 103 5.42 -6.83 -2.38
C LEU A 103 4.24 -7.56 -1.74
N TYR A 104 4.03 -7.30 -0.46
CA TYR A 104 2.98 -7.92 0.36
C TYR A 104 1.77 -7.00 0.42
N ILE A 105 0.76 -7.28 -0.42
CA ILE A 105 -0.48 -6.48 -0.53
C ILE A 105 -1.19 -6.40 0.80
N PHE A 106 -1.21 -7.53 1.53
CA PHE A 106 -1.88 -7.62 2.82
C PHE A 106 -1.39 -6.55 3.81
N GLN A 107 -0.07 -6.41 3.94
CA GLN A 107 0.56 -5.45 4.84
C GLN A 107 0.55 -4.03 4.29
N LEU A 108 0.77 -3.87 2.97
CA LEU A 108 0.87 -2.55 2.35
C LEU A 108 -0.47 -1.84 2.22
N PHE A 109 -1.55 -2.59 1.95
CA PHE A 109 -2.84 -2.04 1.56
C PHE A 109 -4.00 -2.60 2.37
N THR A 110 -4.16 -3.93 2.42
CA THR A 110 -5.35 -4.58 2.99
C THR A 110 -5.58 -4.23 4.46
N VAL A 111 -4.54 -4.38 5.30
CA VAL A 111 -4.64 -4.11 6.75
C VAL A 111 -4.92 -2.63 7.04
N PRO A 112 -4.16 -1.65 6.50
CA PRO A 112 -4.48 -0.23 6.67
C PRO A 112 -5.88 0.14 6.14
N LEU A 113 -6.28 -0.41 4.99
CA LEU A 113 -7.60 -0.19 4.41
C LEU A 113 -8.72 -0.66 5.34
N ALA A 114 -8.64 -1.91 5.81
CA ALA A 114 -9.63 -2.49 6.71
C ALA A 114 -9.71 -1.71 8.03
N PHE A 115 -8.55 -1.33 8.58
CA PHE A 115 -8.46 -0.53 9.80
C PHE A 115 -9.13 0.84 9.63
N LEU A 116 -8.84 1.54 8.54
CA LEU A 116 -9.42 2.86 8.25
C LEU A 116 -10.94 2.78 8.03
N ILE A 117 -11.42 1.80 7.25
CA ILE A 117 -12.86 1.58 7.04
C ILE A 117 -13.54 1.31 8.38
N ALA A 118 -12.97 0.41 9.21
CA ALA A 118 -13.53 0.07 10.50
C ALA A 118 -13.63 1.29 11.42
N LEU A 119 -12.59 2.14 11.48
CA LEU A 119 -12.60 3.38 12.26
C LEU A 119 -13.74 4.31 11.83
N PHE A 120 -13.88 4.58 10.53
CA PHE A 120 -14.91 5.49 10.03
C PHE A 120 -16.33 4.93 10.18
N VAL A 121 -16.52 3.64 9.92
CA VAL A 121 -17.82 2.98 10.06
C VAL A 121 -18.26 3.00 11.52
N ALA A 122 -17.38 2.62 12.45
CA ALA A 122 -17.68 2.60 13.89
C ALA A 122 -17.90 3.99 14.48
N SER A 123 -17.36 5.04 13.85
CA SER A 123 -17.47 6.41 14.33
C SER A 123 -18.92 6.93 14.33
N PRO A 124 -19.39 7.55 15.44
CA PRO A 124 -20.71 8.15 15.53
C PRO A 124 -20.75 9.50 14.81
N MET A 125 -20.86 9.43 13.48
CA MET A 125 -20.91 10.56 12.56
C MET A 125 -22.04 10.34 11.53
N LEU A 126 -22.63 11.43 11.04
CA LEU A 126 -23.63 11.40 9.97
C LEU A 126 -23.06 10.74 8.70
N TRP A 127 -23.90 10.00 7.96
CA TRP A 127 -23.44 9.16 6.84
C TRP A 127 -22.79 9.93 5.69
N LYS A 128 -23.36 11.07 5.29
CA LYS A 128 -22.84 11.90 4.19
C LYS A 128 -21.40 12.41 4.46
N PRO A 129 -21.12 13.13 5.58
CA PRO A 129 -19.76 13.54 5.88
C PRO A 129 -18.84 12.35 6.14
N LYS A 130 -19.35 11.27 6.74
CA LYS A 130 -18.59 10.03 6.95
C LYS A 130 -18.02 9.47 5.65
N LEU A 131 -18.85 9.34 4.61
CA LEU A 131 -18.39 8.83 3.32
C LEU A 131 -17.40 9.78 2.67
N LYS A 132 -17.64 11.10 2.69
CA LYS A 132 -16.72 12.11 2.15
C LYS A 132 -15.34 12.03 2.80
N TYR A 133 -15.28 11.97 4.13
CA TYR A 133 -14.03 11.93 4.88
C TYR A 133 -13.32 10.59 4.80
N LEU A 134 -14.07 9.49 4.71
CA LEU A 134 -13.52 8.18 4.41
C LEU A 134 -12.84 8.19 3.03
N LEU A 135 -13.53 8.67 1.99
CA LEU A 135 -12.96 8.77 0.64
C LEU A 135 -11.71 9.65 0.61
N LEU A 136 -11.72 10.81 1.26
CA LEU A 136 -10.54 11.67 1.36
C LEU A 136 -9.37 10.96 2.06
N SER A 137 -9.64 10.25 3.16
CA SER A 137 -8.62 9.50 3.90
C SER A 137 -8.06 8.34 3.08
N LEU A 138 -8.91 7.66 2.32
CA LEU A 138 -8.50 6.59 1.39
C LEU A 138 -7.60 7.12 0.28
N THR A 139 -7.92 8.30 -0.29
CA THR A 139 -7.07 8.94 -1.29
C THR A 139 -5.70 9.29 -0.73
N ILE A 140 -5.65 9.92 0.46
CA ILE A 140 -4.38 10.28 1.11
C ILE A 140 -3.56 9.03 1.42
N MET A 141 -4.19 7.97 1.96
CA MET A 141 -3.50 6.72 2.25
C MET A 141 -2.97 6.05 0.97
N SER A 142 -3.76 6.06 -0.11
CA SER A 142 -3.32 5.54 -1.41
C SER A 142 -2.08 6.29 -1.92
N LEU A 143 -2.07 7.63 -1.84
CA LEU A 143 -0.90 8.43 -2.21
C LEU A 143 0.35 8.08 -1.39
N ILE A 144 0.19 7.83 -0.08
CA ILE A 144 1.30 7.44 0.79
C ILE A 144 1.84 6.05 0.41
N ILE A 145 0.95 5.09 0.11
CA ILE A 145 1.36 3.76 -0.35
C ILE A 145 2.11 3.86 -1.68
N LEU A 146 1.58 4.64 -2.64
CA LEU A 146 2.23 4.86 -3.94
C LEU A 146 3.62 5.49 -3.75
N LEU A 147 3.74 6.51 -2.90
CA LEU A 147 5.04 7.11 -2.55
C LEU A 147 5.99 6.09 -1.94
N LYS A 148 5.52 5.27 -1.00
CA LYS A 148 6.33 4.21 -0.38
C LYS A 148 6.86 3.23 -1.42
N VAL A 149 5.99 2.74 -2.30
CA VAL A 149 6.37 1.77 -3.34
C VAL A 149 7.32 2.41 -4.35
N ASN A 150 7.13 3.69 -4.69
CA ASN A 150 8.04 4.44 -5.55
C ASN A 150 9.45 4.55 -4.95
N LEU A 151 9.55 5.00 -3.70
CA LEU A 151 10.83 5.11 -2.99
C LEU A 151 11.52 3.74 -2.87
N LEU A 152 10.76 2.70 -2.51
CA LEU A 152 11.27 1.33 -2.46
C LEU A 152 11.79 0.86 -3.81
N THR A 153 11.09 1.16 -4.89
CA THR A 153 11.50 0.80 -6.26
C THR A 153 12.79 1.54 -6.65
N LEU A 154 12.85 2.85 -6.42
CA LEU A 154 14.03 3.68 -6.68
C LEU A 154 15.27 3.17 -5.93
N TYR A 155 15.11 2.88 -4.64
CA TYR A 155 16.16 2.32 -3.80
C TYR A 155 16.70 0.99 -4.37
N ASN A 156 15.79 0.06 -4.69
CA ASN A 156 16.17 -1.25 -5.21
C ASN A 156 16.78 -1.18 -6.62
N MET A 157 16.30 -0.31 -7.50
CA MET A 157 16.89 -0.07 -8.83
C MET A 157 18.33 0.39 -8.73
N ASN A 158 18.61 1.32 -7.82
CA ASN A 158 19.95 1.86 -7.63
C ASN A 158 20.90 0.80 -7.04
N ILE A 159 20.49 0.10 -5.98
CA ILE A 159 21.33 -0.97 -5.38
C ILE A 159 21.59 -2.12 -6.36
N SER A 160 20.60 -2.46 -7.18
CA SER A 160 20.75 -3.50 -8.21
C SER A 160 21.63 -3.04 -9.38
N LYS A 161 22.10 -1.78 -9.40
CA LYS A 161 22.97 -1.19 -10.42
C LYS A 161 22.46 -1.39 -11.85
N ILE A 162 21.14 -1.20 -12.05
CA ILE A 162 20.49 -1.40 -13.36
C ILE A 162 20.92 -0.33 -14.40
N GLY A 163 21.73 0.65 -14.00
CA GLY A 163 22.38 1.61 -14.90
C GLY A 163 21.46 2.70 -15.44
N VAL A 164 20.16 2.65 -15.11
CA VAL A 164 19.16 3.63 -15.56
C VAL A 164 19.00 4.78 -14.56
N TYR A 165 18.98 4.47 -13.26
CA TYR A 165 18.83 5.43 -12.17
C TYR A 165 19.92 5.20 -11.13
N THR A 166 20.98 6.01 -11.18
CA THR A 166 22.11 5.96 -10.26
C THR A 166 22.13 7.24 -9.43
N LEU A 167 21.80 7.12 -8.15
CA LEU A 167 21.94 8.20 -7.16
C LEU A 167 23.23 7.99 -6.35
N ALA A 168 23.76 9.07 -5.79
CA ALA A 168 24.85 8.99 -4.82
C ALA A 168 24.43 8.23 -3.56
N THR A 169 25.41 7.64 -2.88
CA THR A 169 25.20 6.84 -1.65
C THR A 169 24.54 7.64 -0.51
N GLU A 170 24.79 8.95 -0.47
CA GLU A 170 24.22 9.86 0.54
C GLU A 170 22.71 10.02 0.36
N ASP A 171 22.24 10.22 -0.87
CA ASP A 171 20.82 10.33 -1.21
C ASP A 171 20.07 9.02 -0.91
N LEU A 172 20.72 7.88 -1.16
CA LEU A 172 20.16 6.56 -0.85
C LEU A 172 19.94 6.33 0.65
N THR A 173 20.80 6.90 1.50
CA THR A 173 20.70 6.72 2.95
C THR A 173 19.43 7.37 3.50
N TRP A 174 19.06 8.55 3.00
CA TRP A 174 17.81 9.20 3.36
C TRP A 174 16.58 8.44 2.86
N VAL A 175 16.61 7.98 1.61
CA VAL A 175 15.54 7.16 1.02
C VAL A 175 15.33 5.88 1.84
N PHE A 176 16.41 5.19 2.21
CA PHE A 176 16.35 3.99 3.05
C PHE A 176 15.74 4.25 4.42
N ARG A 177 16.13 5.34 5.10
CA ARG A 177 15.55 5.73 6.39
C ARG A 177 14.05 5.98 6.27
N LEU A 178 13.61 6.69 5.23
CA LEU A 178 12.19 6.93 4.97
C LEU A 178 11.43 5.61 4.75
N ILE A 179 11.93 4.73 3.88
CA ILE A 179 11.33 3.42 3.64
C ILE A 179 11.21 2.62 4.95
N SER A 180 12.27 2.62 5.76
CA SER A 180 12.34 1.90 7.04
C SER A 180 11.36 2.44 8.08
N MET A 181 11.06 3.75 8.06
CA MET A 181 10.05 4.35 8.92
C MET A 181 8.62 4.01 8.48
N LEU A 182 8.39 3.81 7.19
CA LEU A 182 7.08 3.49 6.61
C LEU A 182 6.64 2.03 6.87
N THR A 183 6.81 1.53 8.10
CA THR A 183 6.37 0.18 8.50
C THR A 183 4.85 0.05 8.53
N LEU A 184 4.34 -1.19 8.71
CA LEU A 184 2.91 -1.44 8.93
C LEU A 184 2.38 -0.62 10.12
N GLY A 185 3.12 -0.55 11.23
CA GLY A 185 2.74 0.25 12.39
C GLY A 185 2.60 1.73 12.07
N PHE A 186 3.49 2.27 11.23
CA PHE A 186 3.40 3.64 10.74
C PHE A 186 2.17 3.87 9.86
N SER A 187 1.84 2.93 8.96
CA SER A 187 0.61 2.99 8.16
C SER A 187 -0.66 3.00 9.02
N ILE A 188 -0.69 2.22 10.10
CA ILE A 188 -1.80 2.22 11.06
C ILE A 188 -1.88 3.54 11.83
N MET A 189 -0.74 4.08 12.25
CA MET A 189 -0.68 5.39 12.90
C MET A 189 -1.20 6.51 11.99
N ILE A 190 -0.83 6.50 10.70
CA ILE A 190 -1.40 7.43 9.71
C ILE A 190 -2.93 7.28 9.64
N CYS A 191 -3.44 6.05 9.54
CA CYS A 191 -4.88 5.82 9.49
C CYS A 191 -5.58 6.40 10.73
N PHE A 192 -4.98 6.25 11.91
CA PHE A 192 -5.47 6.83 13.14
C PHE A 192 -5.42 8.37 13.12
N ILE A 193 -4.35 8.98 12.63
CA ILE A 193 -4.22 10.44 12.49
C ILE A 193 -5.27 10.98 11.51
N LEU A 194 -5.44 10.34 10.35
CA LEU A 194 -6.47 10.72 9.37
C LEU A 194 -7.88 10.64 9.97
N TRP A 195 -8.13 9.58 10.75
CA TRP A 195 -9.36 9.46 11.51
C TRP A 195 -9.50 10.57 12.55
N LEU A 196 -8.46 10.96 13.30
CA LEU A 196 -8.55 12.07 14.24
C LEU A 196 -8.89 13.39 13.55
N LEU A 197 -8.23 13.68 12.43
CA LEU A 197 -8.39 14.92 11.68
C LEU A 197 -9.78 15.04 11.02
N PHE A 198 -10.27 13.96 10.41
CA PHE A 198 -11.47 14.00 9.59
C PHE A 198 -12.69 13.31 10.22
N GLY A 199 -12.48 12.24 10.97
CA GLY A 199 -13.52 11.46 11.64
C GLY A 199 -13.87 12.01 13.02
N PHE A 200 -12.90 11.99 13.95
CA PHE A 200 -13.11 12.35 15.35
C PHE A 200 -13.63 13.77 15.51
N ARG A 201 -12.99 14.75 14.86
CA ARG A 201 -13.39 16.18 14.91
C ARG A 201 -14.85 16.42 14.53
N ASN A 202 -15.38 15.63 13.61
CA ASN A 202 -16.75 15.75 13.09
C ASN A 202 -17.73 14.74 13.73
N SER A 203 -17.27 13.99 14.73
CA SER A 203 -18.06 12.98 15.42
C SER A 203 -18.63 13.51 16.74
N ARG A 204 -19.64 12.83 17.27
CA ARG A 204 -20.17 13.11 18.61
C ARG A 204 -19.12 12.93 19.72
N PHE A 205 -18.00 12.23 19.46
CA PHE A 205 -16.92 12.08 20.44
C PHE A 205 -16.21 13.38 20.76
N ALA A 206 -16.04 14.28 19.79
CA ALA A 206 -15.40 15.56 20.03
C ALA A 206 -16.15 16.38 21.10
N LEU A 207 -17.49 16.31 21.11
CA LEU A 207 -18.32 16.98 22.12
C LEU A 207 -18.12 16.37 23.51
N ILE A 208 -18.10 15.03 23.59
CA ILE A 208 -17.92 14.30 24.85
C ILE A 208 -16.53 14.60 25.45
N VAL A 209 -15.47 14.50 24.64
CA VAL A 209 -14.10 14.77 25.11
C VAL A 209 -13.93 16.23 25.52
N ASN A 210 -14.46 17.19 24.75
CA ASN A 210 -14.40 18.60 25.13
C ASN A 210 -15.16 18.89 26.45
N SER A 211 -16.31 18.25 26.68
CA SER A 211 -17.03 18.40 27.95
C SER A 211 -16.24 17.83 29.15
N PHE A 212 -15.58 16.69 28.97
CA PHE A 212 -14.77 16.05 30.00
C PHE A 212 -13.52 16.87 30.33
N LEU A 213 -12.80 17.36 29.32
CA LEU A 213 -11.63 18.23 29.51
C LEU A 213 -11.99 19.52 30.25
N LYS A 214 -13.14 20.12 29.93
CA LYS A 214 -13.64 21.29 30.67
C LYS A 214 -13.94 20.98 32.13
N SER A 215 -14.51 19.82 32.45
CA SER A 215 -14.80 19.43 33.84
C SER A 215 -13.57 19.12 34.68
N LEU A 216 -12.40 18.89 34.06
CA LEU A 216 -11.12 18.70 34.77
C LEU A 216 -10.40 20.03 35.06
N GLN A 217 -10.85 21.13 34.45
CA GLN A 217 -10.28 22.47 34.63
C GLN A 217 -11.02 23.28 35.71
N THR A 218 -12.14 22.76 36.22
CA THR A 218 -12.94 23.29 37.34
C THR A 218 -12.73 22.43 38.57
#